data_AF-A0A0C9R5Q4-F1
#
_entry.id   AF-A0A0C9R5Q4-F1
#
_cell.length_a   1.000
_cell.length_b   1.000
_cell.length_c   1.000
_cell.angle_alpha   90.00
_cell.angle_beta   90.00
_cell.angle_gamma   90.00
#
_symmetry.space_group_name_H-M   'P 1'
#
loop_
_entity.id
_entity.type
_entity.pdbx_description
1 polymer ?
#
loop_
_entity_poly.entity_id
_entity_poly.type
_entity_poly.pdbx_seq_one_letter_code
_entity_poly.pdbx_strand_id
1 'polypeptide(L)'
;MSDMGHVTPIPRDCSSNVPAVSRTQNFIRKNQLDSPIFACICCSCVVLGLICTLTITLLIIVQSSQVSAQDSRPQAYSRMSSKDQSTEVRFRLSPDVKPMHYDLYLHPDLVKGTFSGRVTILITVKSKRTYIALHQKDLNITNASLKTFDLAENAEIPIKECYTVGTLEELVVTFNEDIRPGI
;
A
#
# COMPACT_ATOMS: atom_id res chain seq x y z
N MET A 1 -48.09 -22.31 44.50
CA MET A 1 -49.35 -22.18 45.26
C MET A 1 -49.03 -22.40 46.73
N SER A 2 -48.62 -21.33 47.40
CA SER A 2 -48.45 -21.11 48.85
C SER A 2 -48.21 -19.59 48.94
N ASP A 3 -48.84 -18.75 49.74
CA ASP A 3 -49.94 -18.79 50.69
C ASP A 3 -50.39 -17.31 50.84
N MET A 4 -51.68 -17.05 51.05
CA MET A 4 -52.24 -15.71 51.27
C MET A 4 -51.91 -15.26 52.71
N GLY A 5 -51.37 -14.06 52.95
CA GLY A 5 -52.17 -12.83 53.12
C GLY A 5 -52.15 -12.36 54.59
N HIS A 6 -52.66 -11.13 54.82
CA HIS A 6 -53.04 -10.52 56.12
C HIS A 6 -51.98 -9.62 56.82
N VAL A 7 -52.22 -8.39 57.34
CA VAL A 7 -53.25 -7.31 57.27
C VAL A 7 -52.67 -6.08 58.03
N THR A 8 -53.12 -4.86 57.68
CA THR A 8 -52.86 -3.50 58.26
C THR A 8 -53.75 -3.19 59.50
N PRO A 9 -53.56 -2.16 60.39
CA PRO A 9 -53.64 -0.68 60.13
C PRO A 9 -52.81 0.28 61.08
N ILE A 10 -52.38 1.52 60.71
CA ILE A 10 -52.92 2.92 60.87
C ILE A 10 -53.21 3.39 62.34
N PRO A 11 -53.13 4.69 62.79
CA PRO A 11 -52.29 5.89 62.51
C PRO A 11 -51.73 6.56 63.81
N ARG A 12 -50.91 7.63 63.72
CA ARG A 12 -51.02 8.81 64.63
C ARG A 12 -50.56 10.11 63.96
N ASP A 13 -51.47 11.07 64.02
CA ASP A 13 -51.31 12.51 63.76
C ASP A 13 -50.37 13.19 64.77
N CYS A 14 -49.67 14.23 64.31
CA CYS A 14 -49.42 15.42 65.12
C CYS A 14 -49.25 16.65 64.21
N SER A 15 -50.22 17.55 64.33
CA SER A 15 -50.33 18.88 63.72
C SER A 15 -49.52 19.92 64.51
N SER A 16 -48.87 20.89 63.84
CA SER A 16 -48.97 22.34 64.16
C SER A 16 -48.02 23.27 63.37
N ASN A 17 -48.64 24.22 62.63
CA ASN A 17 -48.42 25.68 62.56
C ASN A 17 -47.12 26.33 61.97
N VAL A 18 -47.13 26.65 60.65
CA VAL A 18 -47.29 27.97 59.95
C VAL A 18 -46.51 29.22 60.46
N PRO A 19 -46.07 30.24 59.65
CA PRO A 19 -45.50 30.29 58.27
C PRO A 19 -44.27 31.25 58.11
N ALA A 20 -43.59 31.26 56.95
CA ALA A 20 -43.16 32.52 56.29
C ALA A 20 -42.62 32.32 54.86
N VAL A 21 -43.40 32.82 53.90
CA VAL A 21 -42.99 33.62 52.72
C VAL A 21 -41.83 33.11 51.85
N SER A 22 -42.13 32.68 50.61
CA SER A 22 -41.74 33.41 49.39
C SER A 22 -42.27 32.72 48.11
N ARG A 23 -42.90 33.57 47.29
CA ARG A 23 -43.56 33.33 46.01
C ARG A 23 -42.54 33.03 44.91
N THR A 24 -42.73 31.97 44.10
CA THR A 24 -42.73 31.96 42.62
C THR A 24 -42.63 30.54 42.04
N GLN A 25 -43.10 30.43 40.80
CA GLN A 25 -43.67 29.26 40.16
C GLN A 25 -42.65 28.28 39.58
N ASN A 26 -43.09 27.01 39.48
CA ASN A 26 -42.49 26.00 38.61
C ASN A 26 -42.39 26.53 37.16
N PHE A 27 -41.17 26.60 36.63
CA PHE A 27 -40.97 26.49 35.20
C PHE A 27 -39.68 25.73 34.92
N ILE A 28 -39.85 24.59 34.25
CA ILE A 28 -38.84 23.71 33.71
C ILE A 28 -37.77 24.55 32.99
N ARG A 29 -36.57 24.69 33.56
CA ARG A 29 -35.43 25.34 32.89
C ARG A 29 -34.53 24.28 32.28
N LYS A 30 -34.48 24.32 30.94
CA LYS A 30 -33.60 23.53 30.08
C LYS A 30 -32.15 23.63 30.54
N ASN A 31 -31.42 22.52 30.53
CA ASN A 31 -29.96 22.47 30.62
C ASN A 31 -29.35 23.44 29.60
N GLN A 32 -28.76 24.54 30.09
CA GLN A 32 -27.80 25.34 29.35
C GLN A 32 -26.43 25.06 29.96
N LEU A 33 -25.73 24.11 29.33
CA LEU A 33 -24.36 23.77 29.64
C LEU A 33 -23.45 24.76 28.91
N ASP A 34 -23.43 26.02 29.37
CA ASP A 34 -22.50 27.04 28.91
C ASP A 34 -21.12 26.75 29.49
N SER A 35 -20.31 25.94 28.78
CA SER A 35 -18.93 25.65 29.19
C SER A 35 -17.94 26.17 28.14
N PRO A 36 -16.96 27.04 28.53
CA PRO A 36 -15.95 27.62 27.63
C PRO A 36 -15.02 26.56 27.03
N ILE A 37 -15.05 25.34 27.56
CA ILE A 37 -14.25 24.21 27.09
C ILE A 37 -14.76 23.72 25.72
N PHE A 38 -16.08 23.68 25.51
CA PHE A 38 -16.66 23.32 24.21
C PHE A 38 -16.40 24.39 23.16
N ALA A 39 -16.35 25.66 23.58
CA ALA A 39 -15.97 26.79 22.71
C ALA A 39 -14.48 26.69 22.31
N CYS A 40 -13.58 26.37 23.23
CA CYS A 40 -12.16 26.19 22.91
C CYS A 40 -11.90 24.99 21.99
N ILE A 41 -12.60 23.86 22.22
CA ILE A 41 -12.49 22.68 21.35
C ILE A 41 -13.03 22.99 19.95
N CYS A 42 -14.18 23.67 19.83
CA CYS A 42 -14.70 24.03 18.52
C CYS A 42 -13.80 25.03 17.79
N CYS A 43 -13.22 26.01 18.50
CA CYS A 43 -12.23 26.93 17.92
C CYS A 43 -10.99 26.19 17.42
N SER A 44 -10.49 25.21 18.17
CA SER A 44 -9.34 24.41 17.73
C SER A 44 -9.65 23.59 16.48
N CYS A 45 -10.85 23.01 16.38
CA CYS A 45 -11.28 22.25 15.20
C CYS A 45 -11.45 23.14 13.96
N VAL A 46 -11.98 24.36 14.14
CA VAL A 46 -12.12 25.32 13.04
C VAL A 46 -10.74 25.75 12.53
N VAL A 47 -9.80 26.07 13.43
CA VAL A 47 -8.44 26.48 13.04
C VAL A 47 -7.67 25.35 12.35
N LEU A 48 -7.72 24.12 12.89
CA LEU A 48 -7.09 22.96 12.26
C LEU A 48 -7.73 22.60 10.92
N GLY A 49 -9.04 22.73 10.80
CA GLY A 49 -9.77 22.55 9.54
C GLY A 49 -9.34 23.55 8.47
N LEU A 50 -9.22 24.84 8.83
CA LEU A 50 -8.75 25.89 7.93
C LEU A 50 -7.28 25.67 7.49
N ILE A 51 -6.40 25.26 8.41
CA ILE A 51 -5.01 24.95 8.07
C ILE A 51 -4.96 23.74 7.13
N CYS A 52 -5.70 22.68 7.43
CA CYS A 52 -5.75 21.48 6.60
C CYS A 52 -6.25 21.78 5.18
N THR A 53 -7.34 22.57 5.03
CA THR A 53 -7.84 22.97 3.71
C THR A 53 -6.87 23.88 2.96
N LEU A 54 -6.18 24.80 3.64
CA LEU A 54 -5.12 25.61 3.04
C LEU A 54 -3.94 24.77 2.55
N THR A 55 -3.53 23.75 3.31
CA THR A 55 -2.44 22.85 2.89
C THR A 55 -2.83 21.96 1.72
N ILE A 56 -4.06 21.43 1.70
CA ILE A 56 -4.57 20.59 0.60
C ILE A 56 -4.72 21.43 -0.68
N THR A 57 -5.25 22.64 -0.58
CA THR A 57 -5.37 23.54 -1.74
C THR A 57 -4.00 23.97 -2.25
N LEU A 58 -3.01 24.22 -1.40
CA LEU A 58 -1.64 24.51 -1.83
C LEU A 58 -0.98 23.32 -2.53
N LEU A 59 -1.19 22.09 -2.05
CA LEU A 59 -0.72 20.86 -2.71
C LEU A 59 -1.37 20.66 -4.09
N ILE A 60 -2.67 20.94 -4.21
CA ILE A 60 -3.38 20.90 -5.49
C ILE A 60 -2.88 21.98 -6.44
N ILE A 61 -2.58 23.20 -5.94
CA ILE A 61 -2.04 24.28 -6.77
C ILE A 61 -0.63 23.95 -7.27
N VAL A 62 0.23 23.35 -6.43
CA VAL A 62 1.57 22.87 -6.84
C VAL A 62 1.49 21.72 -7.85
N GLN A 63 0.45 20.87 -7.77
CA GLN A 63 0.19 19.81 -8.76
C GLN A 63 -0.47 20.34 -10.05
N SER A 64 -1.19 21.46 -10.00
CA SER A 64 -1.93 22.02 -11.14
C SER A 64 -1.02 22.65 -12.21
N SER A 65 0.24 22.96 -11.89
CA SER A 65 1.23 23.44 -12.86
C SER A 65 1.59 22.40 -13.94
N GLN A 66 1.09 21.16 -13.84
CA GLN A 66 1.33 20.08 -14.81
C GLN A 66 0.07 19.62 -15.57
N VAL A 67 -1.10 20.23 -15.35
CA VAL A 67 -2.34 19.83 -16.06
C VAL A 67 -2.66 20.86 -17.14
N SER A 68 -1.98 20.72 -18.30
CA SER A 68 -2.38 21.44 -19.52
C SER A 68 -3.49 20.68 -20.24
N ALA A 69 -4.50 21.45 -20.65
CA ALA A 69 -5.76 21.05 -21.24
C ALA A 69 -5.64 20.08 -22.44
N GLN A 70 -6.49 19.06 -22.49
CA GLN A 70 -6.77 18.30 -23.72
C GLN A 70 -8.14 18.68 -24.29
N ASP A 71 -8.04 19.38 -25.42
CA ASP A 71 -9.08 19.68 -26.39
C ASP A 71 -9.66 18.38 -26.98
N SER A 72 -10.98 18.34 -27.13
CA SER A 72 -11.73 17.15 -27.55
C SER A 72 -12.01 17.21 -29.05
N ARG A 73 -11.26 16.46 -29.86
CA ARG A 73 -11.69 16.14 -31.23
C ARG A 73 -11.24 14.74 -31.66
N PRO A 74 -12.14 13.91 -32.23
CA PRO A 74 -11.80 12.54 -32.57
C PRO A 74 -11.18 12.49 -33.97
N GLN A 75 -9.93 12.05 -34.07
CA GLN A 75 -9.37 11.64 -35.35
C GLN A 75 -8.76 10.24 -35.28
N ALA A 76 -9.27 9.44 -36.20
CA ALA A 76 -8.99 8.05 -36.42
C ALA A 76 -7.50 7.79 -36.69
N TYR A 77 -7.03 6.68 -36.12
CA TYR A 77 -5.95 5.81 -36.58
C TYR A 77 -4.99 6.38 -37.63
N SER A 78 -3.82 6.86 -37.19
CA SER A 78 -2.53 6.59 -37.86
C SER A 78 -1.33 7.09 -37.05
N ARG A 79 -0.35 6.16 -36.92
CA ARG A 79 1.07 6.31 -36.57
C ARG A 79 1.52 7.64 -35.94
N MET A 80 2.12 7.56 -34.76
CA MET A 80 3.18 8.49 -34.38
C MET A 80 4.31 7.78 -33.63
N SER A 81 5.50 7.84 -34.24
CA SER A 81 6.73 8.04 -33.51
C SER A 81 6.75 9.51 -33.07
N SER A 82 6.67 9.76 -31.78
CA SER A 82 7.03 11.06 -31.21
C SER A 82 7.68 10.83 -29.85
N LYS A 83 9.01 10.83 -29.89
CA LYS A 83 9.95 11.31 -28.89
C LYS A 83 9.31 11.91 -27.63
N ASP A 84 8.96 11.03 -26.69
CA ASP A 84 9.06 11.32 -25.28
C ASP A 84 10.17 10.41 -24.77
N GLN A 85 11.26 11.01 -24.28
CA GLN A 85 12.37 10.29 -23.67
C GLN A 85 12.06 10.10 -22.18
N SER A 86 10.82 9.75 -21.86
CA SER A 86 10.54 8.94 -20.69
C SER A 86 11.07 7.54 -21.04
N THR A 87 11.94 7.00 -20.19
CA THR A 87 12.41 5.62 -20.31
C THR A 87 11.16 4.74 -20.37
N GLU A 88 10.75 4.31 -21.57
CA GLU A 88 9.59 3.44 -21.76
C GLU A 88 9.87 2.17 -20.94
N VAL A 89 9.29 2.10 -19.74
CA VAL A 89 9.46 0.94 -18.87
C VAL A 89 8.69 -0.19 -19.52
N ARG A 90 9.41 -1.02 -20.28
CA ARG A 90 8.82 -2.16 -20.97
C ARG A 90 8.55 -3.25 -19.96
N PHE A 91 7.27 -3.58 -19.78
CA PHE A 91 6.84 -4.72 -18.97
C PHE A 91 7.34 -6.07 -19.49
N ARG A 92 7.68 -6.17 -20.78
CA ARG A 92 8.15 -7.42 -21.38
C ARG A 92 9.66 -7.53 -21.27
N LEU A 93 10.13 -8.68 -20.79
CA LEU A 93 11.53 -9.06 -20.84
C LEU A 93 12.11 -8.97 -22.26
N SER A 94 13.41 -8.72 -22.33
CA SER A 94 14.14 -8.65 -23.59
C SER A 94 14.04 -9.98 -24.37
N PRO A 95 13.75 -9.95 -25.68
CA PRO A 95 13.71 -11.16 -26.51
C PRO A 95 15.10 -11.76 -26.80
N ASP A 96 16.17 -11.06 -26.40
CA ASP A 96 17.55 -11.43 -26.67
C ASP A 96 18.14 -12.40 -25.64
N VAL A 97 17.45 -12.64 -24.52
CA VAL A 97 17.80 -13.71 -23.58
C VAL A 97 16.70 -14.74 -23.68
N LYS A 98 17.03 -15.92 -24.21
CA LYS A 98 16.05 -16.98 -24.45
C LYS A 98 16.35 -18.19 -23.57
N PRO A 99 15.42 -18.65 -22.72
CA PRO A 99 15.59 -19.89 -22.01
C PRO A 99 15.42 -21.08 -22.96
N MET A 100 16.31 -22.05 -22.85
CA MET A 100 16.34 -23.30 -23.63
C MET A 100 15.92 -24.49 -22.79
N HIS A 101 16.34 -24.55 -21.52
CA HIS A 101 16.03 -25.64 -20.61
C HIS A 101 15.92 -25.17 -19.16
N TYR A 102 15.07 -25.84 -18.38
CA TYR A 102 14.91 -25.60 -16.95
C TYR A 102 15.08 -26.91 -16.20
N ASP A 103 16.07 -26.95 -15.32
CA ASP A 103 16.16 -27.97 -14.27
C ASP A 103 15.60 -27.38 -12.98
N LEU A 104 14.43 -27.86 -12.58
CA LEU A 104 13.71 -27.38 -11.40
C LEU A 104 13.72 -28.42 -10.30
N TYR A 105 14.25 -28.05 -9.15
CA TYR A 105 14.21 -28.82 -7.91
C TYR A 105 13.36 -28.08 -6.88
N LEU A 106 12.34 -28.76 -6.37
CA LEU A 106 11.43 -28.23 -5.36
C LEU A 106 11.37 -29.19 -4.16
N HIS A 107 11.52 -28.64 -2.97
CA HIS A 107 11.46 -29.34 -1.70
C HIS A 107 10.38 -28.68 -0.81
N PRO A 108 9.11 -29.11 -0.93
CA PRO A 108 8.01 -28.59 -0.12
C PRO A 108 8.04 -29.16 1.31
N ASP A 109 7.81 -28.29 2.29
CA ASP A 109 7.51 -28.63 3.69
C ASP A 109 6.01 -28.43 3.92
N LEU A 110 5.25 -29.53 3.86
CA LEU A 110 3.80 -29.51 3.95
C LEU A 110 3.28 -29.18 5.36
N VAL A 111 4.11 -29.39 6.39
CA VAL A 111 3.73 -29.08 7.78
C VAL A 111 3.80 -27.57 8.01
N LYS A 112 4.84 -26.91 7.48
CA LYS A 112 5.00 -25.46 7.59
C LYS A 112 4.29 -24.68 6.48
N GLY A 113 3.86 -25.35 5.40
CA GLY A 113 3.30 -24.71 4.22
C GLY A 113 4.32 -23.88 3.45
N THR A 114 5.59 -24.29 3.47
CA THR A 114 6.69 -23.57 2.79
C THR A 114 7.37 -24.46 1.75
N PHE A 115 8.25 -23.89 0.95
CA PHE A 115 9.12 -24.67 0.07
C PHE A 115 10.51 -24.05 0.00
N SER A 116 11.47 -24.87 -0.37
CA SER A 116 12.79 -24.45 -0.82
C SER A 116 13.13 -25.15 -2.13
N GLY A 117 14.11 -24.67 -2.86
CA GLY A 117 14.42 -25.26 -4.15
C GLY A 117 15.58 -24.58 -4.85
N ARG A 118 15.85 -25.05 -6.06
CA ARG A 118 16.82 -24.46 -6.98
C ARG A 118 16.29 -24.59 -8.40
N VAL A 119 16.51 -23.55 -9.18
CA VAL A 119 16.31 -23.58 -10.62
C VAL A 119 17.66 -23.38 -11.31
N THR A 120 17.97 -24.21 -12.31
CA THR A 120 19.05 -23.96 -13.26
C THR A 120 18.42 -23.72 -14.62
N ILE A 121 18.76 -22.59 -15.24
CA ILE A 121 18.17 -22.17 -16.51
C ILE A 121 19.29 -22.14 -17.54
N LEU A 122 19.22 -23.02 -18.53
CA LEU A 122 20.06 -22.91 -19.71
C LEU A 122 19.48 -21.80 -20.58
N ILE A 123 20.28 -20.78 -20.88
CA ILE A 123 19.86 -19.62 -21.66
C ILE A 123 20.74 -19.46 -22.89
N THR A 124 20.20 -18.83 -23.93
CA THR A 124 20.96 -18.32 -25.07
C THR A 124 20.86 -16.81 -25.10
N VAL A 125 22.02 -16.14 -25.11
CA VAL A 125 22.13 -14.69 -25.23
C VAL A 125 22.42 -14.33 -26.70
N LYS A 126 21.56 -13.50 -27.30
CA LYS A 126 21.61 -13.15 -28.73
C LYS A 126 22.36 -11.85 -29.04
N SER A 127 22.39 -10.93 -28.09
CA SER A 127 23.04 -9.63 -28.21
C SER A 127 23.84 -9.35 -26.94
N LYS A 128 24.80 -8.42 -27.03
CA LYS A 128 25.60 -8.02 -25.88
C LYS A 128 24.71 -7.45 -24.76
N ARG A 129 24.91 -7.87 -23.51
CA ARG A 129 24.06 -7.48 -22.36
C ARG A 129 24.85 -7.17 -21.09
N THR A 130 24.44 -6.10 -20.40
CA THR A 130 24.95 -5.70 -19.08
C THR A 130 24.19 -6.34 -17.92
N TYR A 131 22.98 -6.84 -18.19
CA TYR A 131 22.11 -7.48 -17.21
C TYR A 131 21.22 -8.55 -17.86
N ILE A 132 20.73 -9.45 -17.03
CA ILE A 132 19.65 -10.40 -17.34
C ILE A 132 18.51 -10.12 -16.36
N ALA A 133 17.31 -9.94 -16.87
CA ALA A 133 16.10 -9.82 -16.06
C ALA A 133 15.26 -11.09 -16.18
N LEU A 134 14.71 -11.55 -15.05
CA LEU A 134 13.81 -12.70 -14.96
C LEU A 134 12.58 -12.29 -14.16
N HIS A 135 11.42 -12.89 -14.42
CA HIS A 135 10.27 -12.66 -13.55
C HIS A 135 10.47 -13.34 -12.18
N GLN A 136 10.13 -12.62 -11.13
CA GLN A 136 10.15 -13.08 -9.75
C GLN A 136 9.09 -12.32 -8.94
N LYS A 137 8.28 -13.07 -8.20
CA LYS A 137 7.28 -12.54 -7.27
C LYS A 137 7.18 -13.47 -6.07
N ASP A 138 7.13 -12.90 -4.86
CA ASP A 138 6.94 -13.63 -3.61
C ASP A 138 7.94 -14.79 -3.37
N LEU A 139 9.15 -14.68 -3.96
CA LEU A 139 10.26 -15.61 -3.76
C LEU A 139 11.43 -14.92 -3.06
N ASN A 140 11.98 -15.54 -2.03
CA ASN A 140 13.25 -15.10 -1.43
C ASN A 140 14.42 -15.79 -2.16
N ILE A 141 15.13 -15.05 -3.01
CA ILE A 141 16.29 -15.56 -3.74
C ILE A 141 17.51 -15.46 -2.85
N THR A 142 18.00 -16.61 -2.37
CA THR A 142 19.12 -16.67 -1.42
C THR A 142 20.49 -16.72 -2.10
N ASN A 143 20.55 -17.12 -3.37
CA ASN A 143 21.78 -17.22 -4.14
C ASN A 143 21.49 -17.17 -5.65
N ALA A 144 22.41 -16.59 -6.41
CA ALA A 144 22.44 -16.62 -7.87
C ALA A 144 23.89 -16.77 -8.34
N SER A 145 24.08 -17.52 -9.42
CA SER A 145 25.38 -17.72 -10.08
C SER A 145 25.15 -17.88 -11.58
N LEU A 146 26.08 -17.42 -12.40
CA LEU A 146 26.05 -17.60 -13.85
C LEU A 146 27.35 -18.24 -14.31
N LYS A 147 27.25 -19.20 -15.24
CA LYS A 147 28.40 -19.85 -15.86
C LYS A 147 28.14 -20.04 -17.34
N THR A 148 29.21 -20.06 -18.12
CA THR A 148 29.14 -20.44 -19.53
C THR A 148 28.78 -21.92 -19.64
N PHE A 149 28.21 -22.32 -20.78
CA PHE A 149 27.85 -23.71 -21.04
C PHE A 149 28.32 -24.14 -22.42
N ASP A 150 28.65 -25.43 -22.57
CA ASP A 150 29.07 -26.06 -23.82
C ASP A 150 30.32 -25.42 -24.48
N LEU A 151 31.19 -24.81 -23.68
CA LEU A 151 32.52 -24.36 -24.09
C LEU A 151 33.58 -25.42 -23.75
N ALA A 152 34.74 -25.34 -24.41
CA ALA A 152 35.88 -26.21 -24.12
C ALA A 152 36.25 -26.18 -22.62
N GLU A 153 36.16 -25.00 -22.02
CA GLU A 153 36.21 -24.81 -20.57
C GLU A 153 35.09 -23.87 -20.15
N ASN A 154 34.24 -24.34 -19.22
CA ASN A 154 33.16 -23.51 -18.70
C ASN A 154 33.68 -22.60 -17.58
N ALA A 155 33.40 -21.31 -17.69
CA ALA A 155 33.84 -20.31 -16.72
C ALA A 155 32.66 -19.71 -15.95
N GLU A 156 32.88 -19.36 -14.69
CA GLU A 156 31.93 -18.57 -13.91
C GLU A 156 31.96 -17.11 -14.38
N ILE A 157 30.79 -16.51 -14.56
CA ILE A 157 30.62 -15.10 -14.91
C ILE A 157 30.34 -14.33 -13.62
N PRO A 158 31.24 -13.43 -13.19
CA PRO A 158 31.04 -12.70 -11.94
C PRO A 158 29.81 -11.80 -11.97
N ILE A 159 28.87 -12.09 -11.07
CA ILE A 159 27.71 -11.23 -10.81
C ILE A 159 28.17 -10.03 -9.99
N LYS A 160 27.76 -8.84 -10.43
CA LYS A 160 28.01 -7.59 -9.70
C LYS A 160 26.98 -7.39 -8.59
N GLU A 161 25.71 -7.49 -8.96
CA GLU A 161 24.59 -7.25 -8.05
C GLU A 161 23.32 -7.94 -8.57
N CYS A 162 22.48 -8.38 -7.64
CA CYS A 162 21.12 -8.84 -7.88
C CYS A 162 20.15 -7.97 -7.09
N TYR A 163 19.11 -7.45 -7.75
CA TYR A 163 18.07 -6.66 -7.09
C TYR A 163 16.72 -6.88 -7.75
N THR A 164 15.64 -6.56 -7.04
CA THR A 164 14.26 -6.76 -7.52
C THR A 164 13.63 -5.43 -7.93
N VAL A 165 12.93 -5.42 -9.06
CA VAL A 165 12.10 -4.31 -9.51
C VAL A 165 10.63 -4.70 -9.28
N GLY A 166 10.09 -4.30 -8.13
CA GLY A 166 8.77 -4.77 -7.68
C GLY A 166 7.60 -4.38 -8.58
N THR A 167 7.68 -3.23 -9.26
CA THR A 167 6.63 -2.78 -10.20
C THR A 167 6.54 -3.63 -11.46
N LEU A 168 7.61 -4.35 -11.81
CA LEU A 168 7.68 -5.24 -12.97
C LEU A 168 7.68 -6.72 -12.57
N GLU A 169 7.76 -7.00 -11.27
CA GLU A 169 7.95 -8.35 -10.74
C GLU A 169 9.17 -9.02 -11.39
N GLU A 170 10.29 -8.30 -11.41
CA GLU A 170 11.54 -8.74 -12.04
C GLU A 170 12.68 -8.85 -11.02
N LEU A 171 13.45 -9.93 -11.12
CA LEU A 171 14.80 -10.04 -10.59
C LEU A 171 15.78 -9.60 -11.68
N VAL A 172 16.58 -8.58 -11.41
CA VAL A 172 17.63 -8.09 -12.31
C VAL A 172 18.98 -8.54 -11.77
N VAL A 173 19.72 -9.26 -12.61
CA VAL A 173 21.08 -9.73 -12.36
C VAL A 173 22.03 -8.94 -13.24
N THR A 174 22.94 -8.18 -12.63
CA THR A 174 23.95 -7.38 -13.32
C THR A 174 25.33 -8.01 -13.20
N PHE A 175 26.22 -7.70 -14.14
CA PHE A 175 27.53 -8.34 -14.25
C PHE A 175 28.66 -7.32 -14.15
N ASN A 176 29.85 -7.78 -13.74
CA ASN A 176 31.05 -6.93 -13.74
C ASN A 176 31.49 -6.59 -15.17
N GLU A 177 31.30 -7.53 -16.09
CA GLU A 177 31.59 -7.38 -17.51
C GLU A 177 30.38 -7.77 -18.35
N ASP A 178 30.29 -7.19 -19.55
CA ASP A 178 29.16 -7.45 -20.44
C ASP A 178 29.17 -8.87 -20.98
N ILE A 179 28.02 -9.53 -20.91
CA ILE A 179 27.79 -10.84 -21.52
C ILE A 179 27.73 -10.68 -23.03
N ARG A 180 28.54 -11.46 -23.75
CA ARG A 180 28.52 -11.50 -25.22
C ARG A 180 27.57 -12.57 -25.72
N PRO A 181 27.11 -12.48 -26.99
CA PRO A 181 26.31 -13.53 -27.59
C PRO A 181 27.04 -14.87 -27.66
N GLY A 182 26.30 -15.97 -27.55
CA GLY A 182 26.83 -17.33 -27.75
C GLY A 182 27.69 -17.87 -26.58
N ILE A 183 27.57 -17.26 -25.41
CA ILE A 183 28.17 -17.71 -24.14
C ILE A 183 27.09 -18.39 -23.28
#